data_AF-N9MYL0-F1
#
_entry.id   AF-N9MYL0-F1
#
_cell.length_a   1.000
_cell.length_b   1.000
_cell.length_c   1.000
_cell.angle_alpha   90.00
_cell.angle_beta   90.00
_cell.angle_gamma   90.00
#
_symmetry.space_group_name_H-M   'P 1'
#
loop_
_entity.id
_entity.type
_entity.pdbx_description
1 polymer ?
#
loop_
_entity_poly.entity_id
_entity_poly.type
_entity_poly.pdbx_seq_one_letter_code
_entity_poly.pdbx_strand_id
1 'polypeptide(L)'
;MNSKFQKQPEFKQNQQVQSFYEPALVLLNKLIEQKKINLRTKGYDENNAAVTKTEFTETMARQFKITQWLAQQIAGSLIKSNCINSFGGYVKSKDGEA
;
A
#
# COMPACT_ATOMS: atom_id res chain seq x y z
N MET A 1 -30.98 20.06 13.82
CA MET A 1 -31.52 18.80 13.25
C MET A 1 -30.37 17.95 12.72
N ASN A 2 -30.15 16.77 13.33
CA ASN A 2 -29.52 15.53 12.83
C ASN A 2 -28.19 15.52 12.02
N SER A 3 -27.13 16.18 12.48
CA SER A 3 -25.75 15.96 11.95
C SER A 3 -25.13 14.58 12.28
N LYS A 4 -25.80 13.72 13.06
CA LYS A 4 -25.28 12.38 13.44
C LYS A 4 -25.38 11.34 12.33
N PHE A 5 -26.29 11.48 11.36
CA PHE A 5 -26.52 10.47 10.32
C PHE A 5 -25.65 10.66 9.08
N GLN A 6 -25.14 11.87 8.82
CA GLN A 6 -24.28 12.14 7.66
C GLN A 6 -22.88 11.49 7.78
N LYS A 7 -22.37 11.28 9.00
CA LYS A 7 -21.00 10.76 9.24
C LYS A 7 -20.87 9.23 9.22
N GLN A 8 -21.98 8.49 9.25
CA GLN A 8 -21.96 7.03 9.31
C GLN A 8 -21.34 6.35 8.06
N PRO A 9 -21.66 6.76 6.81
CA PRO A 9 -21.08 6.13 5.63
C PRO A 9 -19.56 6.34 5.52
N GLU A 10 -19.06 7.56 5.81
CA GLU A 10 -17.61 7.84 5.84
C GLU A 10 -16.89 7.02 6.91
N PHE A 11 -17.47 6.90 8.11
CA PHE A 11 -16.86 6.10 9.19
C PHE A 11 -16.71 4.63 8.79
N LYS A 12 -17.74 4.03 8.17
CA LYS A 12 -17.68 2.66 7.67
C LYS A 12 -16.63 2.48 6.57
N GLN A 13 -16.52 3.45 5.65
CA GLN A 13 -15.50 3.41 4.59
C GLN A 13 -14.08 3.49 5.17
N ASN A 14 -13.84 4.40 6.12
CA ASN A 14 -12.54 4.54 6.78
C ASN A 14 -12.18 3.28 7.59
N GLN A 15 -13.14 2.69 8.30
CA GLN A 15 -12.94 1.45 9.03
C GLN A 15 -12.60 0.28 8.10
N GLN A 16 -13.31 0.18 6.97
CA GLN A 16 -13.01 -0.81 5.95
C GLN A 16 -11.58 -0.63 5.41
N VAL A 17 -11.17 0.59 5.06
CA VAL A 17 -9.81 0.87 4.59
C VAL A 17 -8.76 0.48 5.65
N GLN A 18 -8.98 0.86 6.91
CA GLN A 18 -8.04 0.56 8.00
C GLN A 18 -7.90 -0.94 8.28
N SER A 19 -8.96 -1.73 8.10
CA SER A 19 -8.89 -3.19 8.27
C SER A 19 -7.91 -3.89 7.33
N PHE A 20 -7.50 -3.24 6.23
CA PHE A 20 -6.53 -3.78 5.26
C PHE A 20 -5.10 -3.28 5.47
N TYR A 21 -4.80 -2.51 6.52
CA TYR A 21 -3.46 -1.92 6.70
C TYR A 21 -2.38 -2.99 6.85
N GLU A 22 -2.48 -3.84 7.86
CA GLU A 22 -1.53 -4.93 8.11
C GLU A 22 -1.35 -5.85 6.89
N PRO A 23 -2.41 -6.41 6.28
CA PRO A 23 -2.23 -7.28 5.12
C PRO A 23 -1.62 -6.54 3.92
N ALA A 24 -1.94 -5.25 3.71
CA ALA A 24 -1.33 -4.45 2.64
C ALA A 24 0.16 -4.19 2.86
N LEU A 25 0.60 -3.96 4.10
CA LEU A 25 2.01 -3.82 4.44
C LEU A 25 2.78 -5.13 4.23
N VAL A 26 2.21 -6.26 4.66
CA VAL A 26 2.79 -7.60 4.40
C VAL A 26 2.93 -7.85 2.90
N LEU A 27 1.91 -7.49 2.11
CA LEU A 27 1.96 -7.61 0.66
C LEU A 27 3.08 -6.75 0.06
N LEU A 28 3.19 -5.47 0.47
CA LEU A 28 4.22 -4.57 -0.03
C LEU A 28 5.62 -5.10 0.26
N ASN A 29 5.86 -5.59 1.49
CA ASN A 29 7.14 -6.18 1.89
C ASN A 29 7.51 -7.36 0.98
N LYS A 30 6.58 -8.28 0.71
CA LYS A 30 6.82 -9.42 -0.20
C LYS A 30 7.19 -8.96 -1.61
N LEU A 31 6.50 -7.94 -2.13
CA LEU A 31 6.81 -7.39 -3.46
C LEU A 31 8.20 -6.74 -3.48
N ILE A 32 8.58 -6.01 -2.43
CA ILE A 32 9.91 -5.41 -2.31
C ILE A 32 10.99 -6.48 -2.21
N GLU A 33 10.78 -7.54 -1.43
CA GLU A 33 11.73 -8.67 -1.34
C GLU A 33 11.98 -9.30 -2.71
N GLN A 34 10.94 -9.49 -3.52
CA GLN A 34 11.09 -9.96 -4.90
C GLN A 34 11.91 -8.98 -5.75
N LYS A 35 11.70 -7.66 -5.61
CA LYS A 35 12.50 -6.66 -6.32
C LYS A 35 13.97 -6.66 -5.85
N LYS A 36 14.24 -6.82 -4.54
CA LYS A 36 15.59 -6.97 -3.98
C LYS A 36 16.32 -8.15 -4.61
N ILE A 37 15.69 -9.33 -4.62
CA ILE A 37 16.23 -10.53 -5.26
C ILE A 37 16.56 -10.26 -6.74
N ASN A 38 15.64 -9.64 -7.48
CA ASN A 38 15.86 -9.32 -8.90
C ASN A 38 17.01 -8.34 -9.14
N LEU A 39 17.20 -7.35 -8.26
CA LEU A 39 18.33 -6.42 -8.33
C LEU A 39 19.65 -7.14 -8.03
N ARG A 40 19.68 -7.96 -6.97
CA ARG A 40 20.83 -8.78 -6.61
C ARG A 40 21.29 -9.70 -7.75
N THR A 41 20.35 -10.40 -8.39
CA THR A 41 20.64 -11.28 -9.52
C THR A 41 21.24 -10.52 -10.71
N LYS A 42 20.91 -9.23 -10.87
CA LYS A 42 21.43 -8.37 -11.92
C LYS A 42 22.71 -7.60 -11.52
N GLY A 43 23.18 -7.76 -10.28
CA GLY A 43 24.33 -7.03 -9.75
C GLY A 43 24.05 -5.55 -9.42
N TYR A 44 22.78 -5.16 -9.27
CA TYR A 44 22.39 -3.82 -8.82
C TYR A 44 22.20 -3.77 -7.30
N ASP A 45 22.31 -2.58 -6.72
CA ASP A 45 22.09 -2.34 -5.29
C ASP A 45 20.62 -2.61 -4.89
N GLU A 46 20.43 -3.55 -3.96
CA GLU A 46 19.13 -4.00 -3.43
C GLU A 46 18.37 -2.89 -2.70
N ASN A 47 19.07 -1.87 -2.17
CA ASN A 47 18.44 -0.73 -1.49
C ASN A 47 17.57 0.12 -2.43
N ASN A 48 17.80 0.00 -3.74
CA ASN A 48 16.99 0.63 -4.76
C ASN A 48 15.66 -0.08 -5.03
N ALA A 49 15.39 -1.21 -4.36
CA ALA A 49 14.14 -1.93 -4.50
C ALA A 49 12.93 -1.05 -4.19
N ALA A 50 12.07 -0.87 -5.18
CA ALA A 50 10.82 -0.14 -5.09
C ALA A 50 9.77 -0.83 -5.95
N VAL A 51 8.50 -0.71 -5.53
CA VAL A 51 7.36 -1.27 -6.24
C VAL A 51 6.58 -0.11 -6.84
N THR A 52 6.07 -0.25 -8.08
CA THR A 52 5.22 0.82 -8.62
C THR A 52 3.89 0.86 -7.88
N LYS A 53 3.30 2.05 -7.72
CA LYS A 53 1.98 2.20 -7.09
C LYS A 53 0.90 1.38 -7.83
N THR A 54 1.01 1.31 -9.16
CA THR A 54 0.12 0.50 -10.00
C THR A 54 0.28 -0.98 -9.67
N GLU A 55 1.49 -1.54 -9.71
CA GLU A 55 1.75 -2.95 -9.39
C GLU A 55 1.27 -3.30 -7.98
N PHE A 56 1.51 -2.42 -7.00
CA PHE A 56 1.05 -2.61 -5.63
C PHE A 56 -0.48 -2.67 -5.54
N THR A 57 -1.18 -1.69 -6.11
CA THR A 57 -2.65 -1.62 -6.05
C THR A 57 -3.34 -2.72 -6.85
N GLU A 58 -2.82 -3.07 -8.03
CA GLU A 58 -3.36 -4.17 -8.85
C GLU A 58 -3.15 -5.53 -8.19
N THR A 59 -1.98 -5.77 -7.61
CA THR A 59 -1.71 -7.02 -6.88
C THR A 59 -2.59 -7.11 -5.65
N MET A 60 -2.77 -6.00 -4.93
CA MET A 60 -3.66 -5.92 -3.77
C MET A 60 -5.11 -6.22 -4.15
N ALA A 61 -5.63 -5.60 -5.20
CA ALA A 61 -6.98 -5.84 -5.70
C ALA A 61 -7.22 -7.32 -6.03
N ARG A 62 -6.25 -7.95 -6.71
CA ARG A 62 -6.30 -9.37 -7.08
C ARG A 62 -6.24 -10.29 -5.85
N GLN A 63 -5.26 -10.10 -4.95
CA GLN A 63 -5.05 -10.99 -3.81
C GLN A 63 -6.14 -10.88 -2.75
N PHE A 64 -6.59 -9.65 -2.45
CA PHE A 64 -7.58 -9.42 -1.41
C PHE A 64 -9.02 -9.52 -1.93
N LYS A 65 -9.19 -9.75 -3.25
CA LYS A 65 -10.49 -9.82 -3.94
C LYS A 65 -11.33 -8.56 -3.68
N ILE A 66 -10.69 -7.40 -3.81
CA ILE A 66 -11.29 -6.08 -3.63
C ILE A 66 -11.27 -5.30 -4.94
N THR A 67 -12.07 -4.24 -5.02
CA THR A 67 -12.06 -3.37 -6.20
C THR A 67 -10.74 -2.61 -6.31
N GLN A 68 -10.34 -2.30 -7.54
CA GLN A 68 -9.16 -1.47 -7.81
C GLN A 68 -9.26 -0.11 -7.09
N TRP A 69 -10.47 0.46 -7.05
CA TRP A 69 -10.73 1.70 -6.33
C TRP A 69 -10.43 1.57 -4.83
N LEU A 70 -10.87 0.49 -4.17
CA LEU A 70 -10.58 0.29 -2.74
C LEU A 70 -9.08 0.09 -2.49
N ALA A 71 -8.39 -0.65 -3.36
CA ALA A 71 -6.93 -0.80 -3.27
C ALA A 71 -6.20 0.55 -3.38
N GLN A 72 -6.67 1.43 -4.26
CA GLN A 72 -6.14 2.80 -4.37
C GLN A 72 -6.43 3.64 -3.12
N GLN A 73 -7.61 3.50 -2.50
CA GLN A 73 -7.92 4.17 -1.24
C GLN A 73 -7.02 3.68 -0.11
N ILE A 74 -6.81 2.36 0.01
CA ILE A 74 -5.91 1.77 1.01
C ILE A 74 -4.48 2.29 0.83
N ALA A 75 -3.93 2.20 -0.38
CA ALA A 75 -2.58 2.68 -0.65
C ALA A 75 -2.44 4.19 -0.37
N GLY A 76 -3.43 5.00 -0.77
CA GLY A 76 -3.45 6.42 -0.47
C GLY A 76 -3.51 6.72 1.03
N SER A 77 -4.29 5.93 1.78
CA SER A 77 -4.43 6.07 3.23
C SER A 77 -3.14 5.70 3.95
N LEU A 78 -2.45 4.62 3.53
CA LEU A 78 -1.14 4.21 4.07
C LEU A 78 -0.04 5.26 3.85
N ILE A 79 -0.05 5.94 2.68
CA ILE A 79 0.87 7.06 2.39
C ILE A 79 0.57 8.23 3.33
N LYS A 80 -0.71 8.60 3.46
CA LYS A 80 -1.14 9.71 4.32
C LYS A 80 -0.84 9.46 5.80
N SER A 81 -0.94 8.21 6.27
CA SER A 81 -0.59 7.82 7.63
C SER A 81 0.91 7.59 7.84
N ASN A 82 1.74 7.85 6.82
CA ASN A 82 3.18 7.69 6.86
C ASN A 82 3.62 6.25 7.27
N CYS A 83 2.86 5.24 6.84
CA CYS A 83 3.19 3.82 7.00
C CYS A 83 4.07 3.33 5.84
N ILE A 84 3.96 3.95 4.67
CA ILE A 84 4.77 3.66 3.47
C ILE A 84 5.24 4.96 2.83
N ASN A 85 6.41 4.92 2.20
CA ASN A 85 6.98 6.05 1.47
C ASN A 85 6.56 6.00 0.01
N SER A 86 6.19 7.13 -0.58
CA SER A 86 5.88 7.24 -2.02
C SER A 86 6.73 8.31 -2.71
N PHE A 87 7.27 8.00 -3.87
CA PHE A 87 8.08 8.93 -4.68
C PHE A 87 7.96 8.57 -6.16
N GLY A 88 7.81 9.55 -7.05
CA GLY A 88 7.87 9.33 -8.52
C GLY A 88 6.95 8.22 -9.07
N GLY A 89 5.82 7.92 -8.42
CA GLY A 89 4.93 6.81 -8.80
C GLY A 89 5.29 5.44 -8.20
N TYR A 90 6.35 5.37 -7.40
CA TYR A 90 6.78 4.19 -6.65
C TYR A 90 6.39 4.28 -5.18
N VAL A 91 6.40 3.12 -4.53
CA VAL A 91 6.21 2.95 -3.10
C VAL A 91 7.33 2.06 -2.53
N LYS A 92 7.75 2.39 -1.31
CA LYS A 92 8.70 1.63 -0.48
C LYS A 92 8.15 1.47 0.93
N SER A 93 8.56 0.41 1.61
CA SER A 93 8.31 0.26 3.05
C SER A 93 9.10 1.31 3.83
N LYS A 94 8.57 1.72 4.98
CA LYS A 94 9.20 2.73 5.81
C LYS A 94 10.49 2.23 6.47
N ASP A 95 10.60 0.93 6.75
CA ASP A 95 11.77 0.29 7.38
C ASP A 95 13.06 0.29 6.52
N GLY A 96 13.12 1.10 5.46
CA GLY A 96 14.33 1.31 4.65
C GLY A 96 15.28 2.39 5.21
N GLU A 97 15.05 2.90 6.42
CA GLU A 97 15.88 3.91 7.09
C GLU A 97 16.56 3.40 8.39
N ALA A 98 17.16 2.21 8.34
CA ALA A 98 18.04 1.72 9.41
C ALA A 98 19.48 1.63 8.91
#